data_AF-A0A1I8AKX5-F1
#
_entry.id   AF-A0A1I8AKX5-F1
#
_cell.length_a   1.000
_cell.length_b   1.000
_cell.length_c   1.000
_cell.angle_alpha   90.00
_cell.angle_beta   90.00
_cell.angle_gamma   90.00
#
_symmetry.space_group_name_H-M   'P 1'
#
loop_
_entity.id
_entity.type
_entity.pdbx_description
1 polymer ?
#
loop_
_entity_poly.entity_id
_entity_poly.type
_entity_poly.pdbx_seq_one_letter_code
_entity_poly.pdbx_strand_id
1 'polypeptide(L)'
;MKSAEIRIGEQRGQSRQGAQVEEETVNMRLCACPGDCVIRSVMLKNKLISASSFQIAMDRVPRRFIEEVLLHLEYLFAPRKLPKYPSTWGRVAAKKGARKLAHLEVFLEPEKVFYLKSCREKPLPFEDLDQFVLEGIAIHKEGGWKKEDRHPMTKANFQLLKKHLRKGHPCYLDLFADFKSSPLVEKLCLAPSRVSSFYLGKANVALPTERLTRIIHRGTLSCLTCYDVRVTKEFFPVLLRFVASEKFEKLSIASSSGPVSNEVFLKGVIDAFLSRPRKMHFSFVISKRYRNICGRLTGEVLREKIEVDFQHTRTLLSMHEMKKRKCITSVIAMDRITLLFIEEVQLHLQEYLLDPTG
;
A
#
# COMPACT_ATOMS: atom_id res chain seq x y z
N MET A 1 -17.17 -23.85 43.90
CA MET A 1 -18.45 -23.47 44.53
C MET A 1 -18.34 -22.04 45.05
N LYS A 2 -18.96 -21.09 44.34
CA LYS A 2 -19.48 -19.78 44.79
C LYS A 2 -20.11 -19.14 43.55
N SER A 3 -21.40 -19.39 43.38
CA SER A 3 -22.22 -18.89 42.29
C SER A 3 -22.61 -17.44 42.56
N ALA A 4 -22.52 -16.58 41.55
CA ALA A 4 -23.07 -15.23 41.58
C ALA A 4 -24.33 -15.21 40.72
N GLU A 5 -25.47 -14.95 41.37
CA GLU A 5 -26.76 -14.70 40.73
C GLU A 5 -26.80 -13.28 40.17
N ILE A 6 -27.10 -13.13 38.88
CA ILE A 6 -27.41 -11.84 38.26
C ILE A 6 -28.92 -11.80 38.03
N ARG A 7 -29.61 -10.91 38.75
CA ARG A 7 -31.03 -10.61 38.57
C ARG A 7 -31.20 -9.68 37.37
N ILE A 8 -32.04 -10.09 36.43
CA ILE A 8 -32.54 -9.28 35.32
C ILE A 8 -33.77 -8.52 35.82
N GLY A 9 -33.69 -7.19 35.83
CA GLY A 9 -34.83 -6.32 36.10
C GLY A 9 -35.55 -5.97 34.80
N GLU A 10 -36.81 -6.38 34.69
CA GLU A 10 -37.75 -5.88 33.70
C GLU A 10 -38.12 -4.41 34.00
N GLN A 11 -38.06 -3.54 33.00
CA GLN A 11 -38.82 -2.30 33.00
C GLN A 11 -39.68 -2.22 31.73
N ARG A 12 -40.99 -2.25 31.97
CA ARG A 12 -42.04 -1.93 31.01
C ARG A 12 -42.27 -0.42 30.97
N GLY A 13 -42.55 0.06 29.76
CA GLY A 13 -43.47 1.17 29.52
C GLY A 13 -42.79 2.48 29.10
N GLN A 14 -43.01 2.90 27.85
CA GLN A 14 -43.99 3.95 27.57
C GLN A 14 -44.14 4.19 26.06
N SER A 15 -45.40 4.20 25.66
CA SER A 15 -45.91 4.57 24.35
C SER A 15 -45.71 6.07 24.08
N ARG A 16 -45.21 6.43 22.90
CA ARG A 16 -45.47 7.74 22.28
C ARG A 16 -45.80 7.59 20.81
N GLN A 17 -46.89 8.24 20.46
CA GLN A 17 -47.52 8.34 19.15
C GLN A 17 -46.72 9.24 18.21
N GLY A 18 -46.85 8.95 16.91
CA GLY A 18 -47.12 9.97 15.90
C GLY A 18 -45.93 10.72 15.32
N ALA A 19 -45.41 10.23 14.19
CA ALA A 19 -45.03 11.08 13.06
C ALA A 19 -45.14 10.25 11.77
N GLN A 20 -46.11 10.61 10.92
CA GLN A 20 -46.18 10.16 9.54
C GLN A 20 -44.92 10.60 8.82
N VAL A 21 -44.17 9.65 8.29
CA VAL A 21 -43.21 9.89 7.21
C VAL A 21 -43.83 9.30 5.97
N GLU A 22 -44.08 10.14 4.98
CA GLU A 22 -44.55 9.74 3.66
C GLU A 22 -43.55 8.77 3.05
N GLU A 23 -44.02 7.55 2.82
CA GLU A 23 -43.31 6.50 2.13
C GLU A 23 -43.49 6.75 0.62
N GLU A 24 -42.58 7.53 0.03
CA GLU A 24 -42.46 7.67 -1.42
C GLU A 24 -42.04 6.33 -2.02
N THR A 25 -43.05 5.54 -2.38
CA THR A 25 -42.92 4.28 -3.11
C THR A 25 -42.57 4.62 -4.56
N VAL A 26 -41.28 4.73 -4.86
CA VAL A 26 -40.79 4.76 -6.24
C VAL A 26 -40.97 3.36 -6.84
N ASN A 27 -42.09 3.20 -7.53
CA ASN A 27 -42.43 2.01 -8.30
C ASN A 27 -41.51 1.93 -9.53
N MET A 28 -40.34 1.32 -9.37
CA MET A 28 -39.41 1.09 -10.47
C MET A 28 -39.89 -0.11 -11.31
N ARG A 29 -40.79 0.16 -12.27
CA ARG A 29 -41.13 -0.80 -13.32
C ARG A 29 -39.92 -1.02 -14.22
N LEU A 30 -39.24 -2.15 -14.03
CA LEU A 30 -38.30 -2.71 -14.99
C LEU A 30 -39.08 -3.15 -16.24
N CYS A 31 -39.11 -2.29 -17.26
CA CYS A 31 -39.46 -2.73 -18.62
C CYS A 31 -38.26 -3.45 -19.22
N ALA A 32 -38.42 -4.74 -19.45
CA ALA A 32 -37.56 -5.52 -20.32
C ALA A 32 -38.00 -5.31 -21.78
N CYS A 33 -37.19 -4.60 -22.57
CA CYS A 33 -37.10 -4.81 -24.02
C CYS A 33 -35.71 -4.37 -24.54
N PRO A 34 -35.08 -5.16 -25.42
CA PRO A 34 -33.75 -4.89 -25.98
C PRO A 34 -33.85 -4.11 -27.30
N GLY A 35 -32.98 -3.12 -27.48
CA GLY A 35 -32.79 -2.44 -28.77
C GLY A 35 -32.76 -0.93 -28.63
N ASP A 36 -31.66 -0.33 -29.09
CA ASP A 36 -31.49 1.09 -29.39
C ASP A 36 -31.40 2.06 -28.20
N CYS A 37 -30.23 2.04 -27.54
CA CYS A 37 -29.74 3.18 -26.78
C CYS A 37 -29.35 4.33 -27.73
N VAL A 38 -30.32 5.16 -28.11
CA VAL A 38 -30.06 6.53 -28.57
C VAL A 38 -29.54 7.32 -27.37
N ILE A 39 -28.22 7.47 -27.28
CA ILE A 39 -27.57 8.33 -26.28
C ILE A 39 -27.91 9.78 -26.65
N ARG A 40 -28.92 10.36 -25.99
CA ARG A 40 -29.08 11.81 -25.92
C ARG A 40 -27.87 12.36 -25.17
N SER A 41 -26.93 12.92 -25.93
CA SER A 41 -25.89 13.80 -25.43
C SER A 41 -26.57 14.96 -24.71
N VAL A 42 -26.55 14.94 -23.37
CA VAL A 42 -26.84 16.12 -22.57
C VAL A 42 -25.66 17.07 -22.82
N MET A 43 -25.81 17.97 -23.80
CA MET A 43 -24.96 19.14 -23.92
C MET A 43 -25.24 20.06 -22.73
N LEU A 44 -24.61 19.76 -21.60
CA LEU A 44 -24.33 20.76 -20.58
C LEU A 44 -23.48 21.83 -21.25
N LYS A 45 -23.98 23.06 -21.29
CA LYS A 45 -23.24 24.27 -21.62
C LYS A 45 -22.16 24.48 -20.56
N ASN A 46 -21.11 23.68 -20.59
CA ASN A 46 -19.89 23.95 -19.83
C ASN A 46 -19.31 25.23 -20.40
N LYS A 47 -19.51 26.34 -19.68
CA LYS A 47 -18.69 27.55 -19.82
C LYS A 47 -17.25 27.07 -19.82
N LEU A 48 -16.57 27.19 -20.96
CA LEU A 48 -15.13 26.96 -21.10
C LEU A 48 -14.44 27.64 -19.93
N ILE A 49 -14.04 26.84 -18.93
CA ILE A 49 -13.10 27.29 -17.92
C ILE A 49 -11.86 27.63 -18.73
N SER A 50 -11.55 28.93 -18.82
CA SER A 50 -10.39 29.37 -19.58
C SER A 50 -9.17 28.62 -19.03
N ALA A 51 -8.26 28.25 -19.93
CA ALA A 51 -7.04 27.55 -19.55
C ALA A 51 -6.27 28.26 -18.42
N SER A 52 -6.45 29.57 -18.27
CA SER A 52 -5.93 30.40 -17.18
C SER A 52 -6.49 30.02 -15.79
N SER A 53 -7.81 29.85 -15.64
CA SER A 53 -8.43 29.57 -14.34
C SER A 53 -8.06 28.19 -13.80
N PHE A 54 -7.97 27.21 -14.70
CA PHE A 54 -7.49 25.87 -14.34
C PHE A 54 -6.01 25.87 -13.93
N GLN A 55 -5.17 26.67 -14.60
CA GLN A 55 -3.75 26.79 -14.25
C GLN A 55 -3.56 27.42 -12.85
N ILE A 56 -4.34 28.45 -12.52
CA ILE A 56 -4.31 29.12 -11.20
C ILE A 56 -4.67 28.13 -10.08
N ALA A 57 -5.70 27.30 -10.29
CA ALA A 57 -6.10 26.28 -9.34
C ALA A 57 -4.99 25.24 -9.09
N MET A 58 -4.38 24.74 -10.16
CA MET A 58 -3.31 23.74 -10.06
C MET A 58 -2.03 24.28 -9.42
N ASP A 59 -1.75 25.58 -9.57
CA ASP A 59 -0.61 26.22 -8.91
C ASP A 59 -0.82 26.29 -7.37
N ARG A 60 -2.07 26.38 -6.89
CA ARG A 60 -2.42 26.37 -5.45
C ARG A 60 -2.40 24.97 -4.79
N VAL A 61 -2.44 23.87 -5.56
CA VAL A 61 -2.39 22.52 -4.99
C VAL A 61 -1.04 22.27 -4.29
N PRO A 62 -1.02 21.86 -3.00
CA PRO A 62 0.22 21.58 -2.30
C PRO A 62 1.10 20.57 -3.03
N ARG A 63 2.40 20.86 -3.13
CA ARG A 63 3.36 19.97 -3.80
C ARG A 63 3.31 18.53 -3.26
N ARG A 64 3.15 18.37 -1.95
CA ARG A 64 3.03 17.05 -1.31
C ARG A 64 1.84 16.25 -1.81
N PHE A 65 0.69 16.90 -2.02
CA PHE A 65 -0.49 16.23 -2.56
C PHE A 65 -0.23 15.73 -3.98
N ILE A 66 0.41 16.55 -4.83
CA ILE A 66 0.80 16.14 -6.18
C ILE A 66 1.78 14.96 -6.12
N GLU A 67 2.79 15.01 -5.25
CA GLU A 67 3.73 13.90 -5.05
C GLU A 67 3.03 12.61 -4.59
N GLU A 68 2.07 12.70 -3.67
CA GLU A 68 1.29 11.55 -3.22
C GLU A 68 0.37 10.99 -4.32
N VAL A 69 -0.30 11.85 -5.08
CA VAL A 69 -1.13 11.43 -6.23
C VAL A 69 -0.27 10.74 -7.28
N LEU A 70 0.87 11.31 -7.64
CA LEU A 70 1.79 10.70 -8.61
C LEU A 70 2.31 9.36 -8.11
N LEU A 71 2.75 9.28 -6.84
CA LEU A 71 3.23 8.03 -6.25
C LEU A 71 2.11 6.97 -6.24
N HIS A 72 0.87 7.37 -5.98
CA HIS A 72 -0.27 6.47 -6.06
C HIS A 72 -0.54 6.00 -7.50
N LEU A 73 -0.44 6.89 -8.49
CA LEU A 73 -0.55 6.54 -9.91
C LEU A 73 0.58 5.60 -10.34
N GLU A 74 1.83 5.90 -9.99
CA GLU A 74 2.99 5.05 -10.30
C GLU A 74 2.84 3.64 -9.69
N TYR A 75 2.42 3.56 -8.42
CA TYR A 75 2.12 2.29 -7.75
C TYR A 75 0.95 1.52 -8.40
N LEU A 76 -0.07 2.23 -8.88
CA LEU A 76 -1.20 1.61 -9.57
C LEU A 76 -0.81 1.05 -10.95
N PHE A 77 0.15 1.68 -11.63
CA PHE A 77 0.53 1.32 -13.01
C PHE A 77 1.80 0.47 -13.14
N ALA A 78 2.65 0.34 -12.11
CA ALA A 78 3.76 -0.61 -12.11
C ALA A 78 3.26 -2.08 -12.19
N PRO A 79 3.85 -2.97 -13.02
CA PRO A 79 5.10 -2.86 -13.78
C PRO A 79 4.91 -2.41 -15.23
N ARG A 80 3.69 -2.06 -15.62
CA ARG A 80 3.43 -1.60 -16.99
C ARG A 80 4.09 -0.25 -17.13
N LYS A 81 4.84 -0.03 -18.22
CA LYS A 81 5.36 1.31 -18.58
C LYS A 81 4.23 2.29 -18.31
N LEU A 82 4.40 3.21 -17.36
CA LEU A 82 3.44 4.29 -17.21
C LEU A 82 3.20 4.82 -18.61
N PRO A 83 1.94 4.82 -19.11
CA PRO A 83 1.63 5.62 -20.27
C PRO A 83 2.30 6.96 -20.02
N LYS A 84 3.10 7.47 -20.96
CA LYS A 84 3.60 8.84 -20.90
C LYS A 84 2.35 9.70 -20.83
N TYR A 85 1.83 9.94 -19.64
CA TYR A 85 0.52 10.52 -19.49
C TYR A 85 0.66 11.95 -20.03
N PRO A 86 -0.07 12.33 -21.09
CA PRO A 86 -0.29 13.74 -21.38
C PRO A 86 -1.30 14.33 -20.37
N SER A 87 -1.43 13.71 -19.18
CA SER A 87 -2.33 14.18 -18.15
C SER A 87 -1.80 15.50 -17.64
N THR A 88 -2.73 16.41 -17.33
CA THR A 88 -2.42 17.65 -16.63
C THR A 88 -1.53 17.40 -15.42
N TRP A 89 -1.77 16.31 -14.67
CA TRP A 89 -0.96 15.95 -13.51
C TRP A 89 0.50 15.63 -13.87
N GLY A 90 0.78 14.96 -14.98
CA GLY A 90 2.15 14.74 -15.46
C GLY A 90 2.84 16.05 -15.84
N ARG A 91 2.11 16.99 -16.47
CA ARG A 91 2.65 18.33 -16.79
C ARG A 91 2.86 19.19 -15.54
N VAL A 92 1.93 19.15 -14.58
CA VAL A 92 2.04 19.86 -13.30
C VAL A 92 3.15 19.27 -12.44
N ALA A 93 3.31 17.95 -12.43
CA ALA A 93 4.42 17.26 -11.81
C ALA A 93 5.76 17.72 -12.37
N ALA A 94 5.89 17.72 -13.70
CA ALA A 94 7.09 18.19 -14.39
C ALA A 94 7.34 19.68 -14.09
N LYS A 95 6.30 20.52 -14.16
CA LYS A 95 6.38 21.97 -13.87
C LYS A 95 6.75 22.24 -12.41
N LYS A 96 6.26 21.45 -11.45
CA LYS A 96 6.59 21.58 -10.02
C LYS A 96 7.85 20.82 -9.61
N GLY A 97 8.58 20.23 -10.57
CA GLY A 97 9.83 19.52 -10.32
C GLY A 97 9.65 18.30 -9.43
N ALA A 98 8.66 17.45 -9.72
CA ALA A 98 8.49 16.16 -9.05
C ALA A 98 9.83 15.41 -9.03
N ARG A 99 10.27 15.05 -7.82
CA ARG A 99 11.55 14.40 -7.63
C ARG A 99 11.51 12.99 -8.21
N LYS A 100 12.62 12.58 -8.83
CA LYS A 100 12.77 11.23 -9.36
C LYS A 100 12.92 10.23 -8.21
N LEU A 101 12.47 9.00 -8.40
CA LEU A 101 12.65 7.94 -7.42
C LEU A 101 14.06 7.35 -7.50
N ALA A 102 14.63 7.02 -6.34
CA ALA A 102 15.94 6.42 -6.19
C ALA A 102 15.93 5.29 -5.15
N HIS A 103 16.73 4.27 -5.41
CA HIS A 103 17.02 3.16 -4.52
C HIS A 103 18.41 3.36 -3.93
N LEU A 104 18.52 3.20 -2.62
CA LEU A 104 19.78 3.16 -1.89
C LEU A 104 20.21 1.71 -1.72
N GLU A 105 21.42 1.39 -2.15
CA GLU A 105 21.93 0.03 -2.16
C GLU A 105 23.19 0.00 -1.31
N VAL A 106 23.17 -0.76 -0.23
CA VAL A 106 24.19 -0.75 0.82
C VAL A 106 24.90 -2.10 0.85
N PHE A 107 26.23 -2.07 0.87
CA PHE A 107 27.09 -3.25 0.86
C PHE A 107 27.87 -3.35 2.17
N LEU A 108 27.80 -4.51 2.81
CA LEU A 108 28.47 -4.81 4.07
C LEU A 108 29.91 -5.31 3.86
N GLU A 109 30.63 -4.66 2.95
CA GLU A 109 32.06 -4.87 2.73
C GLU A 109 32.88 -4.39 3.95
N PRO A 110 34.19 -4.76 4.06
CA PRO A 110 35.03 -4.33 5.17
C PRO A 110 34.93 -2.82 5.41
N GLU A 111 35.01 -2.06 4.33
CA GLU A 111 34.54 -0.68 4.25
C GLU A 111 33.11 -0.68 3.75
N LYS A 112 32.20 -0.15 4.55
CA LYS A 112 30.78 -0.14 4.22
C LYS A 112 30.60 0.92 3.14
N VAL A 113 30.03 0.52 2.01
CA VAL A 113 29.81 1.40 0.87
C VAL A 113 28.35 1.36 0.47
N PHE A 114 27.91 2.38 -0.25
CA PHE A 114 26.58 2.42 -0.84
C PHE A 114 26.64 2.99 -2.25
N TYR A 115 25.62 2.71 -3.05
CA TYR A 115 25.39 3.39 -4.32
C TYR A 115 23.91 3.79 -4.44
N LEU A 116 23.64 4.73 -5.32
CA LEU A 116 22.27 5.13 -5.68
C LEU A 116 21.95 4.69 -7.10
N LYS A 117 20.75 4.15 -7.30
CA LYS A 117 20.22 3.89 -8.64
C LYS A 117 18.79 4.37 -8.80
N SER A 118 18.43 4.69 -10.03
CA SER A 118 17.02 4.85 -10.40
C SER A 118 16.29 3.50 -10.43
N CYS A 119 14.97 3.54 -10.49
CA CYS A 119 14.14 2.33 -10.72
C CYS A 119 14.43 1.62 -12.04
N ARG A 120 15.19 2.25 -12.96
CA ARG A 120 15.66 1.64 -14.22
C ARG A 120 17.11 1.16 -14.13
N GLU A 121 17.60 0.98 -12.90
CA GLU A 121 18.94 0.48 -12.59
C GLU A 121 20.10 1.33 -13.13
N LYS A 122 19.83 2.58 -13.51
CA LYS A 122 20.89 3.53 -13.87
C LYS A 122 21.50 4.12 -12.60
N PRO A 123 22.84 4.15 -12.47
CA PRO A 123 23.50 4.82 -11.35
C PRO A 123 23.11 6.30 -11.33
N LEU A 124 23.03 6.86 -10.13
CA LEU A 124 22.71 8.26 -9.90
C LEU A 124 23.87 8.93 -9.15
N PRO A 125 24.28 10.13 -9.57
CA PRO A 125 25.29 10.90 -8.84
C PRO A 125 24.77 11.24 -7.43
N PHE A 126 25.64 11.06 -6.44
CA PHE A 126 25.29 11.30 -5.04
C PHE A 126 25.09 12.79 -4.74
N GLU A 127 25.78 13.65 -5.48
CA GLU A 127 25.71 15.11 -5.41
C GLU A 127 24.29 15.62 -5.71
N ASP A 128 23.54 14.88 -6.53
CA ASP A 128 22.18 15.23 -6.93
C ASP A 128 21.09 14.66 -5.99
N LEU A 129 21.44 14.14 -4.81
CA LEU A 129 20.48 13.47 -3.91
C LEU A 129 19.23 14.32 -3.57
N ASP A 130 19.33 15.65 -3.58
CA ASP A 130 18.19 16.56 -3.35
C ASP A 130 17.18 16.63 -4.50
N GLN A 131 17.54 16.10 -5.67
CA GLN A 131 16.66 15.92 -6.82
C GLN A 131 15.84 14.62 -6.75
N PHE A 132 16.15 13.74 -5.78
CA PHE A 132 15.56 12.41 -5.67
C PHE A 132 14.75 12.21 -4.38
N VAL A 133 13.79 11.30 -4.46
CA VAL A 133 13.12 10.68 -3.30
C VAL A 133 13.69 9.27 -3.16
N LEU A 134 14.26 8.99 -1.99
CA LEU A 134 14.72 7.65 -1.65
C LEU A 134 13.49 6.79 -1.35
N GLU A 135 13.10 5.97 -2.31
CA GLU A 135 11.93 5.11 -2.23
C GLU A 135 12.25 3.79 -1.51
N GLY A 136 13.52 3.43 -1.40
CA GLY A 136 13.89 2.30 -0.57
C GLY A 136 15.36 2.01 -0.45
N ILE A 137 15.62 1.03 0.42
CA ILE A 137 16.95 0.65 0.88
C ILE A 137 17.10 -0.85 0.73
N ALA A 138 18.11 -1.29 -0.01
CA ALA A 138 18.51 -2.67 -0.10
C ALA A 138 19.86 -2.89 0.58
N ILE A 139 19.98 -3.95 1.39
CA ILE A 139 21.21 -4.29 2.11
C ILE A 139 21.73 -5.63 1.64
N HIS A 140 22.96 -5.64 1.13
CA HIS A 140 23.65 -6.78 0.56
C HIS A 140 24.92 -7.10 1.33
N LYS A 141 25.35 -8.37 1.24
CA LYS A 141 26.60 -8.81 1.85
C LYS A 141 27.81 -8.31 1.07
N GLU A 142 27.75 -8.45 -0.26
CA GLU A 142 28.84 -8.13 -1.19
C GLU A 142 28.24 -7.50 -2.46
N GLY A 143 29.01 -6.66 -3.14
CA GLY A 143 28.50 -5.89 -4.27
C GLY A 143 28.71 -6.53 -5.63
N GLY A 144 27.61 -6.66 -6.40
CA GLY A 144 27.61 -7.05 -7.82
C GLY A 144 27.77 -5.91 -8.82
N TRP A 145 27.80 -4.64 -8.36
CA TRP A 145 27.89 -3.46 -9.21
C TRP A 145 29.33 -2.94 -9.35
N LYS A 146 29.61 -2.12 -10.37
CA LYS A 146 30.93 -1.51 -10.58
C LYS A 146 31.37 -0.76 -9.33
N LYS A 147 32.66 -0.85 -8.98
CA LYS A 147 33.23 -0.19 -7.79
C LYS A 147 33.26 1.34 -7.91
N GLU A 148 33.29 1.84 -9.14
CA GLU A 148 33.45 3.27 -9.48
C GLU A 148 32.27 4.14 -9.00
N ASP A 149 31.06 3.59 -8.94
CA ASP A 149 29.84 4.32 -8.54
C ASP A 149 29.55 4.21 -7.03
N ARG A 150 30.49 3.67 -6.24
CA ARG A 150 30.28 3.41 -4.81
C ARG A 150 30.84 4.54 -3.96
N HIS A 151 30.04 4.94 -2.98
CA HIS A 151 30.40 5.96 -2.01
C HIS A 151 30.66 5.31 -0.64
N PRO A 152 31.69 5.74 0.09
CA PRO A 152 31.94 5.25 1.45
C PRO A 152 30.83 5.71 2.40
N MET A 153 30.44 4.84 3.34
CA MET A 153 29.48 5.16 4.41
C MET A 153 30.14 5.96 5.53
N THR A 154 30.64 7.15 5.20
CA THR A 154 31.20 8.10 6.17
C THR A 154 30.11 8.70 7.06
N LYS A 155 30.49 9.31 8.19
CA LYS A 155 29.54 10.01 9.07
C LYS A 155 28.78 11.12 8.32
N ALA A 156 29.45 11.86 7.44
CA ALA A 156 28.85 12.93 6.65
C ALA A 156 27.80 12.37 5.67
N ASN A 157 28.16 11.37 4.89
CA ASN A 157 27.26 10.73 3.93
C ASN A 157 26.06 10.09 4.63
N PHE A 158 26.29 9.45 5.77
CA PHE A 158 25.21 8.90 6.60
C PHE A 158 24.22 9.96 7.07
N GLN A 159 24.69 11.12 7.56
CA GLN A 159 23.78 12.19 7.99
C GLN A 159 22.97 12.76 6.83
N LEU A 160 23.60 12.88 5.65
CA LEU A 160 22.92 13.31 4.44
C LEU A 160 21.81 12.32 4.06
N LEU A 161 22.12 11.03 3.94
CA LEU A 161 21.11 9.99 3.67
C LEU A 161 19.97 10.01 4.69
N LYS A 162 20.31 10.11 5.98
CA LYS A 162 19.34 10.17 7.08
C LYS A 162 18.40 11.38 6.96
N LYS A 163 18.91 12.55 6.56
CA LYS A 163 18.10 13.75 6.30
C LYS A 163 17.04 13.49 5.21
N HIS A 164 17.40 12.75 4.16
CA HIS A 164 16.48 12.47 3.05
C HIS A 164 15.45 11.41 3.40
N LEU A 165 15.85 10.33 4.08
CA LEU A 165 14.94 9.26 4.51
C LEU A 165 13.88 9.74 5.52
N ARG A 166 14.18 10.81 6.26
CA ARG A 166 13.24 11.43 7.21
C ARG A 166 12.19 12.36 6.58
N LYS A 167 12.22 12.59 5.26
CA LYS A 167 11.31 13.52 4.56
C LYS A 167 9.84 13.05 4.51
N GLY A 168 9.50 11.87 5.02
CA GLY A 168 8.10 11.41 5.12
C GLY A 168 7.65 10.44 4.04
N HIS A 169 8.45 10.23 3.00
CA HIS A 169 8.09 9.39 1.86
C HIS A 169 8.02 7.89 2.25
N PRO A 170 7.12 7.11 1.63
CA PRO A 170 7.16 5.65 1.70
C PRO A 170 8.54 5.13 1.35
N CYS A 171 9.00 4.16 2.13
CA CYS A 171 10.28 3.49 1.94
C CYS A 171 10.06 1.97 1.96
N TYR A 172 10.57 1.24 0.96
CA TYR A 172 10.75 -0.22 1.08
C TYR A 172 12.12 -0.53 1.71
N LEU A 173 12.17 -1.62 2.48
CA LEU A 173 13.38 -2.14 3.08
C LEU A 173 13.61 -3.57 2.61
N ASP A 174 14.68 -3.80 1.86
CA ASP A 174 15.05 -5.09 1.33
C ASP A 174 16.33 -5.61 2.00
N LEU A 175 16.22 -6.72 2.72
CA LEU A 175 17.29 -7.29 3.51
C LEU A 175 17.80 -8.58 2.88
N PHE A 176 18.98 -8.53 2.28
CA PHE A 176 19.69 -9.67 1.69
C PHE A 176 20.91 -10.10 2.53
N ALA A 177 21.21 -9.37 3.60
CA ALA A 177 22.31 -9.69 4.52
C ALA A 177 21.99 -9.31 5.97
N ASP A 178 22.67 -10.00 6.89
CA ASP A 178 22.65 -9.64 8.31
C ASP A 178 23.62 -8.47 8.54
N PHE A 179 23.07 -7.35 9.02
CA PHE A 179 23.80 -6.12 9.32
C PHE A 179 23.97 -5.88 10.83
N LYS A 180 23.71 -6.86 11.70
CA LYS A 180 23.87 -6.73 13.16
C LYS A 180 25.27 -6.26 13.58
N SER A 181 26.30 -6.57 12.80
CA SER A 181 27.68 -6.11 13.03
C SER A 181 27.94 -4.67 12.57
N SER A 182 26.95 -3.97 12.02
CA SER A 182 27.09 -2.64 11.43
C SER A 182 26.12 -1.62 12.05
N PRO A 183 26.50 -0.97 13.16
CA PRO A 183 25.64 0.01 13.86
C PRO A 183 25.17 1.17 12.97
N LEU A 184 25.98 1.58 11.99
CA LEU A 184 25.60 2.63 11.03
C LEU A 184 24.48 2.18 10.10
N VAL A 185 24.57 0.96 9.57
CA VAL A 185 23.53 0.39 8.69
C VAL A 185 22.26 0.11 9.49
N GLU A 186 22.38 -0.34 10.73
CA GLU A 186 21.26 -0.45 11.66
C GLU A 186 20.54 0.90 11.86
N LYS A 187 21.29 1.97 12.13
CA LYS A 187 20.71 3.32 12.27
C LYS A 187 20.11 3.83 10.95
N LEU A 188 20.66 3.42 9.81
CA LEU A 188 20.15 3.77 8.49
C LEU A 188 18.78 3.11 8.23
N CYS A 189 18.59 1.83 8.56
CA CYS A 189 17.29 1.16 8.46
C CYS A 189 16.21 1.78 9.34
N LEU A 190 16.60 2.48 10.40
CA LEU A 190 15.70 3.18 11.33
C LEU A 190 15.44 4.64 10.90
N ALA A 191 16.16 5.14 9.91
CA ALA A 191 16.04 6.51 9.44
C ALA A 191 14.72 6.81 8.70
N PRO A 192 14.17 5.90 7.87
CA PRO A 192 12.89 6.14 7.21
C PRO A 192 11.78 6.37 8.22
N SER A 193 11.03 7.47 8.04
CA SER A 193 9.88 7.77 8.88
C SER A 193 8.70 6.81 8.62
N ARG A 194 8.60 6.28 7.40
CA ARG A 194 7.46 5.49 6.92
C ARG A 194 7.94 4.31 6.07
N VAL A 195 8.14 3.17 6.71
CA VAL A 195 8.44 1.91 6.01
C VAL A 195 7.13 1.26 5.61
N SER A 196 6.88 1.14 4.31
CA SER A 196 5.65 0.59 3.72
C SER A 196 5.79 -0.87 3.29
N SER A 197 6.98 -1.27 2.85
CA SER A 197 7.26 -2.64 2.45
C SER A 197 8.53 -3.14 3.12
N PHE A 198 8.52 -4.41 3.51
CA PHE A 198 9.64 -5.08 4.12
C PHE A 198 9.86 -6.43 3.44
N TYR A 199 11.06 -6.63 2.92
CA TYR A 199 11.44 -7.81 2.17
C TYR A 199 12.68 -8.47 2.78
N LEU A 200 12.62 -9.78 3.00
CA LEU A 200 13.76 -10.59 3.44
C LEU A 200 14.07 -11.62 2.37
N GLY A 201 15.12 -11.33 1.60
CA GLY A 201 15.48 -12.11 0.42
C GLY A 201 16.35 -13.33 0.70
N LYS A 202 16.97 -13.41 1.88
CA LYS A 202 17.95 -14.45 2.20
C LYS A 202 17.55 -15.27 3.42
N ALA A 203 17.73 -16.59 3.30
CA ALA A 203 17.60 -17.50 4.42
C ALA A 203 18.56 -17.14 5.56
N ASN A 204 18.12 -17.37 6.80
CA ASN A 204 18.89 -17.16 8.03
C ASN A 204 19.24 -15.70 8.38
N VAL A 205 18.74 -14.70 7.67
CA VAL A 205 18.83 -13.32 8.17
C VAL A 205 17.92 -13.20 9.39
N ALA A 206 18.53 -12.95 10.55
CA ALA A 206 17.77 -12.78 11.78
C ALA A 206 16.85 -11.58 11.62
N LEU A 207 15.55 -11.85 11.71
CA LEU A 207 14.56 -10.81 11.59
C LEU A 207 14.73 -9.78 12.72
N PRO A 208 14.77 -8.48 12.43
CA PRO A 208 14.80 -7.46 13.46
C PRO A 208 13.40 -7.28 14.08
N THR A 209 12.94 -8.27 14.85
CA THR A 209 11.57 -8.36 15.41
C THR A 209 11.13 -7.11 16.15
N GLU A 210 12.00 -6.51 16.96
CA GLU A 210 11.70 -5.25 17.67
C GLU A 210 11.39 -4.11 16.71
N ARG A 211 12.17 -4.00 15.62
CA ARG A 211 11.97 -2.96 14.61
C ARG A 211 10.68 -3.19 13.85
N LEU A 212 10.46 -4.42 13.41
CA LEU A 212 9.24 -4.77 12.70
C LEU A 212 8.00 -4.52 13.58
N THR A 213 8.07 -4.86 14.86
CA THR A 213 7.03 -4.52 15.84
C THR A 213 6.75 -3.01 15.88
N ARG A 214 7.79 -2.17 15.94
CA ARG A 214 7.63 -0.71 15.93
C ARG A 214 7.01 -0.20 14.63
N ILE A 215 7.40 -0.75 13.48
CA ILE A 215 6.86 -0.35 12.17
C ILE A 215 5.37 -0.74 12.08
N ILE A 216 5.02 -1.96 12.50
CA ILE A 216 3.63 -2.44 12.53
C ILE A 216 2.79 -1.61 13.49
N HIS A 217 3.31 -1.30 14.69
CA HIS A 217 2.62 -0.48 15.68
C HIS A 217 2.34 0.94 15.15
N ARG A 218 3.28 1.51 14.37
CA ARG A 218 3.06 2.80 13.68
C ARG A 218 2.02 2.71 12.56
N GLY A 219 1.60 1.51 12.16
CA GLY A 219 0.63 1.30 11.10
C GLY A 219 1.14 1.71 9.73
N THR A 220 2.45 1.77 9.51
CA THR A 220 3.01 2.20 8.22
C THR A 220 3.26 1.04 7.26
N LEU A 221 3.44 -0.18 7.78
CA LEU A 221 3.72 -1.37 6.97
C LEU A 221 2.45 -1.89 6.31
N SER A 222 2.50 -2.09 4.99
CA SER A 222 1.43 -2.74 4.22
C SER A 222 1.86 -4.06 3.58
N CYS A 223 3.16 -4.22 3.30
CA CYS A 223 3.70 -5.39 2.63
C CYS A 223 4.82 -6.04 3.44
N LEU A 224 4.73 -7.35 3.68
CA LEU A 224 5.80 -8.16 4.25
C LEU A 224 6.06 -9.38 3.38
N THR A 225 7.30 -9.55 2.92
CA THR A 225 7.70 -10.71 2.12
C THR A 225 8.95 -11.33 2.73
N CYS A 226 8.89 -12.62 3.01
CA CYS A 226 9.98 -13.39 3.59
C CYS A 226 10.20 -14.65 2.73
N TYR A 227 11.41 -14.87 2.22
CA TYR A 227 11.70 -16.11 1.51
C TYR A 227 11.83 -17.29 2.47
N ASP A 228 12.69 -17.19 3.47
CA ASP A 228 12.84 -18.25 4.47
C ASP A 228 12.98 -17.61 5.86
N VAL A 229 11.98 -17.85 6.72
CA VAL A 229 11.89 -17.17 8.01
C VAL A 229 11.77 -18.14 9.17
N ARG A 230 12.58 -17.91 10.19
CA ARG A 230 12.45 -18.63 11.46
C ARG A 230 11.36 -17.97 12.30
N VAL A 231 10.20 -18.61 12.39
CA VAL A 231 9.05 -18.13 13.17
C VAL A 231 9.24 -18.50 14.64
N THR A 232 9.82 -17.57 15.40
CA THR A 232 9.98 -17.71 16.85
C THR A 232 8.66 -17.43 17.59
N LYS A 233 8.60 -17.85 18.87
CA LYS A 233 7.45 -17.55 19.74
C LYS A 233 7.22 -16.04 19.94
N GLU A 234 8.28 -15.23 19.84
CA GLU A 234 8.22 -13.77 19.94
C GLU A 234 7.80 -13.12 18.63
N PHE A 235 8.27 -13.63 17.49
CA PHE A 235 7.95 -13.06 16.19
C PHE A 235 6.52 -13.40 15.74
N PHE A 236 6.02 -14.58 16.09
CA PHE A 236 4.70 -15.02 15.65
C PHE A 236 3.56 -14.05 16.04
N PRO A 237 3.43 -13.57 17.29
CA PRO A 237 2.45 -12.53 17.63
C PRO A 237 2.58 -11.24 16.82
N VAL A 238 3.80 -10.86 16.44
CA VAL A 238 4.07 -9.66 15.64
C VAL A 238 3.51 -9.83 14.22
N LEU A 239 3.70 -11.01 13.61
CA LEU A 239 3.09 -11.37 12.33
C LEU A 239 1.57 -11.33 12.38
N LEU A 240 0.96 -11.90 13.43
CA LEU A 240 -0.49 -11.91 13.56
C LEU A 240 -1.04 -10.48 13.67
N ARG A 241 -0.38 -9.60 14.43
CA ARG A 241 -0.73 -8.17 14.49
C ARG A 241 -0.62 -7.47 13.14
N PHE A 242 0.42 -7.78 12.37
CA PHE A 242 0.56 -7.24 11.01
C PHE A 242 -0.60 -7.67 10.12
N VAL A 243 -0.93 -8.97 10.11
CA VAL A 243 -2.04 -9.51 9.31
C VAL A 243 -3.37 -8.87 9.73
N ALA A 244 -3.61 -8.67 11.02
CA ALA A 244 -4.82 -8.03 11.54
C ALA A 244 -4.88 -6.50 11.30
N SER A 245 -3.79 -5.87 10.85
CA SER A 245 -3.71 -4.41 10.68
C SER A 245 -4.59 -3.89 9.53
N GLU A 246 -5.06 -2.65 9.62
CA GLU A 246 -5.89 -2.01 8.59
C GLU A 246 -5.17 -1.81 7.27
N LYS A 247 -3.87 -1.52 7.33
CA LYS A 247 -3.01 -1.25 6.18
C LYS A 247 -2.47 -2.53 5.54
N PHE A 248 -2.88 -3.70 6.03
CA PHE A 248 -2.45 -4.97 5.48
C PHE A 248 -2.85 -5.12 4.01
N GLU A 249 -1.86 -5.17 3.12
CA GLU A 249 -2.03 -5.40 1.69
C GLU A 249 -1.44 -6.74 1.27
N LYS A 250 -0.26 -7.12 1.79
CA LYS A 250 0.45 -8.32 1.35
C LYS A 250 1.25 -9.01 2.46
N LEU A 251 1.13 -10.33 2.53
CA LEU A 251 2.04 -11.22 3.25
C LEU A 251 2.50 -12.34 2.32
N SER A 252 3.80 -12.54 2.15
CA SER A 252 4.32 -13.69 1.41
C SER A 252 5.42 -14.37 2.20
N ILE A 253 5.23 -15.64 2.55
CA ILE A 253 6.23 -16.46 3.24
C ILE A 253 6.48 -17.71 2.38
N ALA A 254 7.67 -17.81 1.80
CA ALA A 254 7.99 -18.96 0.94
C ALA A 254 8.23 -20.22 1.78
N SER A 255 9.07 -20.16 2.80
CA SER A 255 9.22 -21.22 3.80
C SER A 255 9.31 -20.65 5.22
N SER A 256 8.91 -21.47 6.19
CA SER A 256 9.20 -21.19 7.59
C SER A 256 9.80 -22.38 8.32
N SER A 257 10.61 -22.06 9.32
CA SER A 257 11.19 -22.99 10.27
C SER A 257 11.04 -22.46 11.70
N GLY A 258 11.37 -23.26 12.71
CA GLY A 258 11.40 -22.82 14.10
C GLY A 258 10.37 -23.50 15.01
N PRO A 259 10.14 -22.96 16.22
CA PRO A 259 9.30 -23.59 17.23
C PRO A 259 7.80 -23.55 16.93
N VAL A 260 7.34 -22.68 16.03
CA VAL A 260 5.95 -22.63 15.60
C VAL A 260 5.81 -23.50 14.35
N SER A 261 4.99 -24.56 14.43
CA SER A 261 4.75 -25.42 13.28
C SER A 261 3.99 -24.66 12.19
N ASN A 262 4.18 -25.08 10.93
CA ASN A 262 3.50 -24.46 9.79
C ASN A 262 1.97 -24.51 9.94
N GLU A 263 1.42 -25.56 10.55
CA GLU A 263 -0.02 -25.66 10.80
C GLU A 263 -0.53 -24.62 11.81
N VAL A 264 0.18 -24.45 12.93
CA VAL A 264 -0.15 -23.44 13.95
C VAL A 264 0.00 -22.04 13.35
N PHE A 265 1.06 -21.82 12.57
CA PHE A 265 1.27 -20.58 11.85
C PHE A 265 0.10 -20.25 10.91
N LEU A 266 -0.29 -21.19 10.04
CA LEU A 266 -1.37 -20.97 9.07
C LEU A 266 -2.72 -20.72 9.75
N LYS A 267 -3.06 -21.52 10.77
CA LYS A 267 -4.29 -21.31 11.56
C LYS A 267 -4.32 -19.91 12.17
N GLY A 268 -3.23 -19.52 12.85
CA GLY A 268 -3.13 -18.21 13.47
C GLY A 268 -3.22 -17.06 12.46
N VAL A 269 -2.58 -17.17 11.29
CA VAL A 269 -2.66 -16.15 10.24
C VAL A 269 -4.08 -16.05 9.67
N ILE A 270 -4.75 -17.17 9.42
CA ILE A 270 -6.15 -17.19 8.98
C ILE A 270 -7.05 -16.54 10.04
N ASP A 271 -6.87 -16.89 11.31
CA ASP A 271 -7.60 -16.29 12.42
C ASP A 271 -7.39 -14.79 12.51
N ALA A 272 -6.13 -14.34 12.46
CA ALA A 272 -5.79 -12.93 12.49
C ALA A 272 -6.39 -12.17 11.29
N PHE A 273 -6.37 -12.77 10.10
CA PHE A 273 -6.97 -12.17 8.91
C PHE A 273 -8.49 -12.01 9.04
N LEU A 274 -9.18 -13.06 9.48
CA LEU A 274 -10.64 -13.12 9.63
C LEU A 274 -11.15 -12.37 10.87
N SER A 275 -10.28 -12.06 11.84
CA SER A 275 -10.64 -11.32 13.05
C SER A 275 -11.19 -9.91 12.79
N ARG A 276 -11.01 -9.40 11.57
CA ARG A 276 -11.41 -8.06 11.18
C ARG A 276 -12.13 -8.05 9.84
N PRO A 277 -13.25 -7.31 9.70
CA PRO A 277 -13.90 -7.14 8.41
C PRO A 277 -12.98 -6.44 7.40
N ARG A 278 -12.91 -6.99 6.19
CA ARG A 278 -12.12 -6.43 5.08
C ARG A 278 -13.05 -5.88 3.99
N LYS A 279 -12.73 -4.68 3.52
CA LYS A 279 -13.40 -4.05 2.37
C LYS A 279 -12.80 -4.51 1.04
N MET A 280 -11.52 -4.89 1.06
CA MET A 280 -10.78 -5.30 -0.13
C MET A 280 -10.89 -6.80 -0.38
N HIS A 281 -10.64 -7.19 -1.63
CA HIS A 281 -10.61 -8.60 -2.02
C HIS A 281 -9.18 -9.13 -1.88
N PHE A 282 -9.02 -10.39 -1.50
CA PHE A 282 -7.71 -10.99 -1.27
C PHE A 282 -7.57 -12.31 -2.01
N SER A 283 -6.37 -12.56 -2.54
CA SER A 283 -5.97 -13.84 -3.10
C SER A 283 -5.00 -14.53 -2.15
N PHE A 284 -5.30 -15.79 -1.84
CA PHE A 284 -4.49 -16.69 -1.06
C PHE A 284 -3.93 -17.76 -1.98
N VAL A 285 -2.61 -17.86 -2.05
CA VAL A 285 -1.91 -18.98 -2.67
C VAL A 285 -1.26 -19.79 -1.56
N ILE A 286 -1.74 -21.02 -1.37
CA ILE A 286 -1.35 -21.88 -0.26
C ILE A 286 -0.84 -23.21 -0.82
N SER A 287 0.18 -23.79 -0.18
CA SER A 287 0.63 -25.13 -0.53
C SER A 287 -0.50 -26.15 -0.34
N LYS A 288 -0.77 -26.98 -1.35
CA LYS A 288 -1.86 -27.98 -1.37
C LYS A 288 -1.82 -28.95 -0.19
N ARG A 289 -0.65 -29.17 0.41
CA ARG A 289 -0.46 -29.98 1.64
C ARG A 289 -1.23 -29.46 2.86
N TYR A 290 -1.63 -28.18 2.87
CA TYR A 290 -2.36 -27.55 3.98
C TYR A 290 -3.84 -27.25 3.64
N ARG A 291 -4.38 -27.88 2.59
CA ARG A 291 -5.75 -27.65 2.13
C ARG A 291 -6.79 -27.85 3.23
N ASN A 292 -6.62 -28.91 4.02
CA ASN A 292 -7.49 -29.28 5.14
C ASN A 292 -7.58 -28.19 6.22
N ILE A 293 -6.53 -27.38 6.42
CA ILE A 293 -6.49 -26.31 7.42
C ILE A 293 -7.23 -25.06 6.93
N CYS A 294 -7.35 -24.89 5.62
CA CYS A 294 -7.83 -23.66 4.99
C CYS A 294 -9.34 -23.68 4.68
N GLY A 295 -10.08 -24.71 5.12
CA GLY A 295 -11.51 -24.84 4.82
C GLY A 295 -12.35 -23.62 5.22
N ARG A 296 -11.95 -22.93 6.30
CA ARG A 296 -12.58 -21.69 6.75
C ARG A 296 -12.51 -20.53 5.76
N LEU A 297 -11.52 -20.49 4.88
CA LEU A 297 -11.42 -19.47 3.83
C LEU A 297 -12.34 -19.77 2.64
N THR A 298 -12.85 -21.00 2.51
CA THR A 298 -13.62 -21.47 1.35
C THR A 298 -15.15 -21.47 1.55
N GLY A 299 -15.62 -21.01 2.71
CA GLY A 299 -17.04 -20.88 3.02
C GLY A 299 -17.75 -19.88 2.10
N GLU A 300 -19.03 -20.15 1.79
CA GLU A 300 -19.78 -19.41 0.77
C GLU A 300 -19.78 -17.89 0.99
N VAL A 301 -19.95 -17.45 2.24
CA VAL A 301 -19.95 -16.03 2.63
C VAL A 301 -18.64 -15.31 2.27
N LEU A 302 -17.52 -16.03 2.22
CA LEU A 302 -16.19 -15.46 1.96
C LEU A 302 -15.78 -15.52 0.49
N ARG A 303 -16.42 -16.36 -0.33
CA ARG A 303 -16.01 -16.60 -1.73
C ARG A 303 -16.06 -15.35 -2.60
N GLU A 304 -16.94 -14.40 -2.29
CA GLU A 304 -17.01 -13.14 -3.03
C GLU A 304 -15.79 -12.24 -2.78
N LYS A 305 -15.13 -12.36 -1.62
CA LYS A 305 -14.03 -11.47 -1.20
C LYS A 305 -12.68 -12.16 -1.18
N ILE A 306 -12.65 -13.49 -1.09
CA ILE A 306 -11.44 -14.27 -0.91
C ILE A 306 -11.35 -15.32 -2.01
N GLU A 307 -10.30 -15.23 -2.83
CA GLU A 307 -9.90 -16.28 -3.75
C GLU A 307 -8.83 -17.14 -3.06
N VAL A 308 -8.99 -18.47 -3.12
CA VAL A 308 -8.03 -19.41 -2.54
C VAL A 308 -7.58 -20.38 -3.60
N ASP A 309 -6.29 -20.37 -3.90
CA ASP A 309 -5.62 -21.28 -4.81
C ASP A 309 -4.67 -22.21 -4.05
N PHE A 310 -4.78 -23.52 -4.34
CA PHE A 310 -3.98 -24.57 -3.71
C PHE A 310 -2.98 -25.14 -4.71
N GLN A 311 -1.72 -24.75 -4.58
CA GLN A 311 -0.67 -25.11 -5.53
C GLN A 311 0.30 -26.16 -4.98
N HIS A 312 0.91 -26.95 -5.86
CA HIS A 312 2.07 -27.80 -5.53
C HIS A 312 3.35 -26.95 -5.45
N THR A 313 3.41 -26.06 -4.46
CA THR A 313 4.51 -25.09 -4.29
C THR A 313 5.22 -25.27 -2.96
N ARG A 314 6.49 -24.84 -2.92
CA ARG A 314 7.25 -24.69 -1.67
C ARG A 314 6.69 -23.56 -0.81
N THR A 315 6.08 -22.55 -1.45
CA THR A 315 5.49 -21.39 -0.78
C THR A 315 4.48 -21.82 0.29
N LEU A 316 4.76 -21.46 1.54
CA LEU A 316 3.88 -21.76 2.66
C LEU A 316 2.56 -21.01 2.51
N LEU A 317 2.65 -19.70 2.31
CA LEU A 317 1.51 -18.80 2.22
C LEU A 317 1.89 -17.55 1.44
N SER A 318 1.10 -17.20 0.43
CA SER A 318 1.11 -15.87 -0.18
C SER A 318 -0.30 -15.30 -0.14
N MET A 319 -0.44 -14.13 0.45
CA MET A 319 -1.65 -13.36 0.59
C MET A 319 -1.40 -12.00 -0.03
N HIS A 320 -2.27 -11.57 -0.92
CA HIS A 320 -2.19 -10.23 -1.46
C HIS A 320 -3.57 -9.67 -1.77
N GLU A 321 -3.71 -8.38 -1.55
CA GLU A 321 -4.87 -7.62 -1.98
C GLU A 321 -4.99 -7.74 -3.51
N MET A 322 -6.16 -8.20 -3.95
CA MET A 322 -6.52 -8.16 -5.35
C MET A 322 -6.95 -6.74 -5.68
N LYS A 323 -6.13 -6.04 -6.45
CA LYS A 323 -6.60 -4.85 -7.16
C LYS A 323 -7.76 -5.32 -8.02
N LYS A 324 -8.99 -4.91 -7.69
CA LYS A 324 -10.18 -5.20 -8.51
C LYS A 324 -9.76 -4.96 -9.96
N ARG A 325 -9.75 -6.01 -10.78
CA ARG A 325 -9.59 -5.82 -12.22
C ARG A 325 -10.72 -4.88 -12.56
N LYS A 326 -10.39 -3.61 -12.81
CA LYS A 326 -11.36 -2.66 -13.35
C LYS A 326 -11.86 -3.36 -14.59
N CYS A 327 -13.10 -3.85 -14.54
CA CYS A 327 -13.75 -4.48 -15.68
C CYS A 327 -13.51 -3.54 -16.87
N ILE A 328 -13.18 -4.03 -18.06
CA ILE A 328 -12.82 -3.14 -19.17
C ILE A 328 -13.96 -2.14 -19.47
N THR A 329 -15.21 -2.51 -19.18
CA THR A 329 -16.37 -1.62 -19.11
C THR A 329 -16.24 -0.47 -18.10
N SER A 330 -15.62 -0.70 -16.94
CA SER A 330 -15.25 0.35 -15.97
C SER A 330 -14.03 1.16 -16.34
N VAL A 331 -13.20 0.75 -17.31
CA VAL A 331 -12.16 1.65 -17.87
C VAL A 331 -12.81 2.70 -18.76
N ILE A 332 -13.79 2.29 -19.57
CA ILE A 332 -14.65 3.22 -20.33
C ILE A 332 -15.46 4.11 -19.38
N ALA A 333 -15.97 3.56 -18.27
CA ALA A 333 -16.64 4.36 -17.24
C ALA A 333 -15.67 5.20 -16.39
N MET A 334 -14.41 4.79 -16.22
CA MET A 334 -13.39 5.58 -15.51
C MET A 334 -12.85 6.72 -16.35
N ASP A 335 -12.81 6.62 -17.68
CA ASP A 335 -12.62 7.80 -18.52
C ASP A 335 -13.75 8.80 -18.27
N ARG A 336 -15.00 8.33 -18.12
CA ARG A 336 -16.15 9.16 -17.72
C ARG A 336 -16.09 9.67 -16.27
N ILE A 337 -15.70 8.87 -15.28
CA ILE A 337 -15.61 9.30 -13.88
C ILE A 337 -14.39 10.19 -13.66
N THR A 338 -13.29 9.98 -14.38
CA THR A 338 -12.15 10.90 -14.37
C THR A 338 -12.56 12.22 -15.03
N LEU A 339 -13.36 12.18 -16.11
CA LEU A 339 -14.00 13.38 -16.67
C LEU A 339 -14.93 14.05 -15.65
N LEU A 340 -15.80 13.31 -14.97
CA LEU A 340 -16.72 13.85 -13.96
C LEU A 340 -16.00 14.38 -12.72
N PHE A 341 -14.92 13.73 -12.26
CA PHE A 341 -14.11 14.22 -11.15
C PHE A 341 -13.31 15.46 -11.56
N ILE A 342 -12.85 15.52 -12.81
CA ILE A 342 -12.29 16.75 -13.38
C ILE A 342 -13.36 17.84 -13.43
N GLU A 343 -14.60 17.53 -13.83
CA GLU A 343 -15.73 18.46 -13.88
C GLU A 343 -16.18 18.92 -12.47
N GLU A 344 -16.17 18.04 -11.48
CA GLU A 344 -16.57 18.34 -10.10
C GLU A 344 -15.50 19.15 -9.36
N VAL A 345 -14.22 18.79 -9.55
CA VAL A 345 -13.10 19.63 -9.11
C VAL A 345 -13.15 20.99 -9.83
N GLN A 346 -13.53 21.02 -11.11
CA GLN A 346 -13.75 22.27 -11.85
C GLN A 346 -14.91 23.11 -11.30
N LEU A 347 -16.00 22.49 -10.85
CA LEU A 347 -17.15 23.15 -10.24
C LEU A 347 -16.81 23.73 -8.86
N HIS A 348 -16.16 22.95 -7.98
CA HIS A 348 -15.69 23.46 -6.68
C HIS A 348 -14.64 24.58 -6.82
N LEU A 349 -13.80 24.51 -7.86
CA LEU A 349 -12.89 25.60 -8.19
C LEU A 349 -13.61 26.84 -8.75
N GLN A 350 -14.72 26.67 -9.45
CA GLN A 350 -15.57 27.78 -9.88
C GLN A 350 -16.25 28.48 -8.70
N GLU A 351 -16.78 27.73 -7.73
CA GLU A 351 -17.37 28.31 -6.51
C GLU A 351 -16.34 29.11 -5.70
N TYR A 352 -15.12 28.59 -5.57
CA TYR A 352 -14.02 29.29 -4.90
C TYR A 352 -13.51 30.56 -5.62
N LEU A 353 -13.82 30.73 -6.91
CA LEU A 353 -13.42 31.88 -7.71
C LEU A 353 -14.53 32.92 -7.86
N LEU A 354 -15.77 32.57 -7.50
CA LEU A 354 -16.95 33.45 -7.59
C LEU A 354 -17.32 34.15 -6.29
N ASP A 355 -16.69 33.80 -5.17
CA ASP A 355 -16.77 34.54 -3.90
C ASP A 355 -15.39 35.16 -3.55
N PRO A 356 -15.14 36.43 -3.92
CA PRO A 356 -13.89 37.13 -3.60
C PRO A 356 -13.88 37.77 -2.20
N THR A 357 -14.90 37.52 -1.37
CA THR A 357 -15.09 38.18 -0.07
C THR A 357 -14.76 37.32 1.16
N GLY A 358 -14.08 36.19 0.96
CA GLY A 358 -13.46 35.39 2.02
C GLY A 358 -11.99 35.73 2.26
#